data_AF-A0A2E6VVW7-F1
#
_entry.id   AF-A0A2E6VVW7-F1
#
_cell.length_a   1.000
_cell.length_b   1.000
_cell.length_c   1.000
_cell.angle_alpha   90.00
_cell.angle_beta   90.00
_cell.angle_gamma   90.00
#
_symmetry.space_group_name_H-M   'P 1'
#
loop_
_entity.id
_entity.type
_entity.pdbx_description
1 polymer ?
#
loop_
_entity_poly.entity_id
_entity_poly.type
_entity_poly.pdbx_seq_one_letter_code
_entity_poly.pdbx_strand_id
1 'polypeptide(L)'
;MDGKLLIEMRKGLSMHVQRFRHWLLTWAFFLPLLWNGQAQATIVVVDPLDVMTQKSEVVVHAVVYAQEVKTDSRGRIITLTLVEVLDGMKGASKGEQLIIYQVGGSLNGISQWIAGNHRFAAGEEFLLFGVRYENMIVSYGVGIGKFKVIRDETGVLVVEDVNDVVAAYRQQGGPMKMEPATPRVFTALDDFKELVRDIASVPAQPKLLTPNLKVINPKALKPLRQPMKPAQPMQPLSPTKL
;
A
#
# COMPACT_ATOMS: atom_id res chain seq x y z
N MET A 1 3.93 -5.59 83.72
CA MET A 1 3.90 -4.24 83.09
C MET A 1 5.17 -4.09 82.28
N ASP A 2 5.22 -3.98 80.96
CA ASP A 2 4.28 -4.30 79.88
C ASP A 2 5.09 -4.47 78.59
N GLY A 3 5.49 -5.70 78.27
CA GLY A 3 6.21 -6.05 77.04
C GLY A 3 5.32 -6.06 75.78
N LYS A 4 4.05 -5.66 75.89
CA LYS A 4 3.07 -5.66 74.80
C LYS A 4 2.99 -4.33 74.02
N LEU A 5 3.57 -3.24 74.52
CA LEU A 5 3.37 -1.92 73.93
C LEU A 5 4.35 -1.57 72.79
N LEU A 6 5.47 -2.27 72.65
CA LEU A 6 6.49 -1.96 71.63
C LEU A 6 6.27 -2.65 70.27
N ILE A 7 5.34 -3.61 70.16
CA ILE A 7 5.10 -4.35 68.91
C ILE A 7 3.99 -3.71 68.06
N GLU A 8 3.07 -2.96 68.65
CA GLU A 8 1.98 -2.30 67.92
C GLU A 8 2.41 -1.03 67.19
N MET A 9 3.37 -0.25 67.71
CA MET A 9 3.74 1.03 67.09
C MET A 9 4.53 0.90 65.77
N ARG A 10 5.04 -0.29 65.41
CA ARG A 10 5.79 -0.48 64.15
C ARG A 10 4.90 -0.75 62.93
N LYS A 11 3.58 -0.98 63.11
CA LYS A 11 2.66 -1.32 62.01
C LYS A 11 1.92 -0.13 61.40
N GLY A 12 1.93 1.04 62.04
CA GLY A 12 1.18 2.22 61.59
C GLY A 12 1.83 3.04 60.47
N LEU A 13 3.17 3.04 60.37
CA LEU A 13 3.89 3.93 59.44
C LEU A 13 4.10 3.34 58.03
N SER A 14 3.62 2.12 57.77
CA SER A 14 3.81 1.44 56.48
C SER A 14 2.61 1.57 55.53
N MET A 15 1.43 1.98 56.01
CA MET A 15 0.21 1.91 55.19
C MET A 15 -0.02 3.12 54.28
N HIS A 16 0.57 4.29 54.56
CA HIS A 16 0.38 5.47 53.71
C HIS A 16 1.31 5.51 52.48
N VAL A 17 2.52 4.94 52.57
CA VAL A 17 3.47 4.91 51.45
C VAL A 17 3.07 3.86 50.40
N GLN A 18 2.39 2.79 50.82
CA GLN A 18 1.93 1.72 49.91
C GLN A 18 0.78 2.16 49.00
N ARG A 19 -0.15 3.01 49.45
CA ARG A 19 -1.29 3.45 48.62
C ARG A 19 -0.88 4.43 47.52
N PHE A 20 0.11 5.28 47.77
CA PHE A 20 0.64 6.22 46.76
C PHE A 20 1.45 5.51 45.67
N ARG A 21 2.16 4.42 46.03
CA ARG A 21 2.97 3.61 45.11
C ARG A 21 2.13 2.78 44.12
N HIS A 22 0.91 2.40 44.50
CA HIS A 22 -0.02 1.71 43.60
C HIS A 22 -0.66 2.66 42.57
N TRP A 23 -0.82 3.95 42.88
CA TRP A 23 -1.36 4.94 41.94
C TRP A 23 -0.37 5.32 40.83
N LEU A 24 0.93 5.31 41.10
CA LEU A 24 1.98 5.52 40.09
C LEU A 24 2.20 4.28 39.20
N LEU A 25 1.98 3.07 39.73
CA LEU A 25 2.12 1.82 38.97
C LEU A 25 0.94 1.55 38.01
N THR A 26 -0.27 2.02 38.31
CA THR A 26 -1.41 1.93 37.37
C THR A 26 -1.25 2.85 36.17
N TRP A 27 -0.63 4.02 36.32
CA TRP A 27 -0.34 4.90 35.17
C TRP A 27 0.74 4.34 34.24
N ALA A 28 1.73 3.62 34.78
CA ALA A 28 2.77 2.98 33.97
C ALA A 28 2.24 1.81 33.11
N PHE A 29 1.12 1.19 33.50
CA PHE A 29 0.50 0.09 32.74
C PHE A 29 -0.39 0.58 31.58
N PHE A 30 -0.89 1.82 31.62
CA PHE A 30 -1.66 2.43 30.53
C PHE A 30 -0.80 3.19 29.51
N LEU A 31 0.44 3.55 29.86
CA LEU A 31 1.34 4.31 28.99
C LEU A 31 1.76 3.59 27.68
N PRO A 32 1.79 2.24 27.56
CA PRO A 32 2.14 1.59 26.30
C PRO A 32 1.06 1.66 25.21
N LEU A 33 -0.20 1.96 25.55
CA LEU A 33 -1.32 2.02 24.59
C LEU A 33 -1.29 3.24 23.65
N LEU A 34 -0.41 4.21 23.92
CA LEU A 34 -0.20 5.37 23.06
C LEU A 34 0.91 5.16 22.02
N TRP A 35 1.60 4.01 22.05
CA TRP A 35 2.50 3.60 20.97
C TRP A 35 1.71 2.98 19.82
N ASN A 36 0.72 3.72 19.32
CA ASN A 36 0.12 3.43 18.02
C ASN A 36 1.20 3.74 16.97
N GLY A 37 1.93 2.71 16.56
CA GLY A 37 2.81 2.78 15.41
C GLY A 37 2.02 3.39 14.26
N GLN A 38 2.52 4.49 13.69
CA GLN A 38 1.90 5.08 12.51
C GLN A 38 1.92 4.02 11.41
N ALA A 39 0.76 3.44 11.10
CA ALA A 39 0.59 2.56 9.97
C ALA A 39 0.95 3.35 8.71
N GLN A 40 2.12 3.06 8.14
CA GLN A 40 2.56 3.64 6.88
C GLN A 40 1.74 3.00 5.76
N ALA A 41 0.54 3.53 5.54
CA ALA A 41 -0.32 3.10 4.46
C ALA A 41 0.21 3.66 3.13
N THR A 42 0.55 2.76 2.19
CA THR A 42 0.84 3.17 0.82
C THR A 42 -0.46 3.50 0.12
N ILE A 43 -0.62 4.74 -0.35
CA ILE A 43 -1.82 5.20 -1.06
C ILE A 43 -1.65 4.90 -2.56
N VAL A 44 -2.59 4.15 -3.13
CA VAL A 44 -2.57 3.74 -4.55
C VAL A 44 -3.86 4.17 -5.22
N VAL A 45 -3.77 4.74 -6.43
CA VAL A 45 -4.95 5.02 -7.24
C VAL A 45 -5.42 3.74 -7.92
N VAL A 46 -6.61 3.26 -7.54
CA VAL A 46 -7.20 2.06 -8.12
C VAL A 46 -8.02 2.45 -9.34
N ASP A 47 -7.46 2.20 -10.52
CA ASP A 47 -8.15 2.43 -11.78
C ASP A 47 -9.21 1.33 -12.04
N PRO A 48 -10.37 1.67 -12.62
CA PRO A 48 -11.33 0.69 -13.14
C PRO A 48 -10.69 -0.34 -14.08
N LEU A 49 -11.30 -1.53 -14.21
CA LEU A 49 -10.72 -2.66 -14.96
C LEU A 49 -10.46 -2.29 -16.42
N ASP A 50 -11.40 -1.59 -17.05
CA ASP A 50 -11.28 -1.08 -18.41
C ASP A 50 -10.06 -0.16 -18.57
N VAL A 51 -9.90 0.80 -17.66
CA VAL A 51 -8.76 1.72 -17.64
C VAL A 51 -7.43 0.97 -17.42
N MET A 52 -7.41 -0.01 -16.51
CA MET A 52 -6.24 -0.84 -16.22
C MET A 52 -5.83 -1.70 -17.44
N THR A 53 -6.79 -2.37 -18.07
CA THR A 53 -6.58 -3.16 -19.30
C THR A 53 -6.05 -2.29 -20.44
N GLN A 54 -6.61 -1.09 -20.60
CA GLN A 54 -6.21 -0.17 -21.67
C GLN A 54 -4.79 0.35 -21.49
N LYS A 55 -4.43 0.74 -20.26
CA LYS A 55 -3.10 1.27 -19.93
C LYS A 55 -2.02 0.18 -19.81
N SER A 56 -2.39 -1.06 -19.55
CA SER A 56 -1.44 -2.18 -19.50
C SER A 56 -0.93 -2.50 -20.90
N GLU A 57 0.36 -2.79 -21.02
CA GLU A 57 0.97 -3.23 -22.28
C GLU A 57 0.91 -4.75 -22.44
N VAL A 58 0.92 -5.46 -21.30
CA VAL A 58 0.85 -6.92 -21.23
C VAL A 58 -0.23 -7.31 -20.24
N VAL A 59 -1.12 -8.22 -20.64
CA VAL A 59 -2.11 -8.83 -19.77
C VAL A 59 -2.10 -10.34 -20.00
N VAL A 60 -1.73 -11.10 -18.96
CA VAL A 60 -1.45 -12.54 -19.07
C VAL A 60 -2.08 -13.32 -17.94
N HIS A 61 -2.44 -14.56 -18.24
CA HIS A 61 -2.66 -15.64 -17.30
C HIS A 61 -1.39 -16.50 -17.29
N ALA A 62 -0.75 -16.67 -16.14
CA ALA A 62 0.59 -17.25 -16.07
C ALA A 62 0.79 -18.10 -14.81
N VAL A 63 1.83 -18.93 -14.86
CA VAL A 63 2.32 -19.70 -13.72
C VAL A 63 3.78 -19.36 -13.43
N VAL A 64 4.14 -19.22 -12.16
CA VAL A 64 5.52 -19.04 -11.75
C VAL A 64 6.26 -20.37 -11.83
N TYR A 65 7.36 -20.44 -12.59
CA TYR A 65 8.21 -21.63 -12.63
C TYR A 65 9.51 -21.45 -11.85
N ALA A 66 10.00 -20.22 -11.67
CA ALA A 66 11.21 -19.94 -10.89
C ALA A 66 11.25 -18.50 -10.36
N GLN A 67 12.10 -18.27 -9.36
CA GLN A 67 12.45 -16.94 -8.88
C GLN A 67 13.96 -16.84 -8.65
N GLU A 68 14.52 -15.68 -8.99
CA GLU A 68 15.92 -15.34 -8.76
C GLU A 68 15.98 -14.02 -7.96
N VAL A 69 16.73 -14.00 -6.87
CA VAL A 69 17.02 -12.77 -6.13
C VAL A 69 18.49 -12.40 -6.35
N LYS A 70 18.75 -11.17 -6.77
CA LYS A 70 20.11 -10.68 -7.01
C LYS A 70 20.22 -9.18 -6.77
N THR A 71 21.43 -8.66 -6.92
CA THR A 71 21.68 -7.22 -6.92
C THR A 71 21.73 -6.70 -8.34
N ASP A 72 21.03 -5.61 -8.62
CA ASP A 72 21.08 -4.95 -9.93
C ASP A 72 22.35 -4.08 -10.11
N SER A 73 22.52 -3.50 -11.30
CA SER A 73 23.67 -2.61 -11.60
C SER A 73 23.73 -1.35 -10.74
N ARG A 74 22.67 -1.03 -9.99
CA ARG A 74 22.57 0.12 -9.08
C ARG A 74 22.72 -0.28 -7.61
N GLY A 75 23.07 -1.53 -7.32
CA GLY A 75 23.25 -2.02 -5.95
C GLY A 75 21.94 -2.34 -5.22
N ARG A 76 20.79 -2.39 -5.92
CA ARG A 76 19.49 -2.69 -5.31
C ARG A 76 19.25 -4.19 -5.29
N ILE A 77 18.70 -4.72 -4.20
CA ILE A 77 18.16 -6.08 -4.20
C ILE A 77 16.92 -6.09 -5.10
N ILE A 78 16.89 -7.02 -6.05
CA ILE A 78 15.79 -7.24 -6.97
C ILE A 78 15.38 -8.71 -6.92
N THR A 79 14.10 -8.96 -7.13
CA THR A 79 13.52 -10.29 -7.34
C THR A 79 13.03 -10.35 -8.78
N LEU A 80 13.54 -11.31 -9.53
CA LEU A 80 13.06 -11.67 -10.86
C LEU A 80 12.17 -12.90 -10.73
N THR A 81 10.89 -12.76 -11.05
CA THR A 81 9.95 -13.88 -11.06
C THR A 81 9.77 -14.34 -12.50
N LEU A 82 10.18 -15.57 -12.79
CA LEU A 82 10.13 -16.16 -14.12
C LEU A 82 8.83 -16.94 -14.27
N VAL A 83 8.09 -16.63 -15.33
CA VAL A 83 6.72 -17.11 -15.50
C VAL A 83 6.52 -17.65 -16.91
N GLU A 84 5.66 -18.65 -17.04
CA GLU A 84 5.19 -19.15 -18.33
C GLU A 84 3.76 -18.67 -18.55
N VAL A 85 3.50 -18.11 -19.74
CA VAL A 85 2.17 -17.63 -20.11
C VAL A 85 1.28 -18.81 -20.49
N LEU A 86 0.30 -19.11 -19.64
CA LEU A 86 -0.74 -20.10 -19.92
C LEU A 86 -1.74 -19.59 -20.97
N ASP A 87 -2.02 -18.28 -20.94
CA ASP A 87 -2.88 -17.60 -21.90
C ASP A 87 -2.57 -16.09 -21.95
N GLY A 88 -2.45 -15.55 -23.17
CA GLY A 88 -2.17 -14.14 -23.42
C GLY A 88 -3.43 -13.40 -23.83
N MET A 89 -3.87 -12.42 -23.03
CA MET A 89 -5.02 -11.57 -23.37
C MET A 89 -4.58 -10.29 -24.10
N LYS A 90 -3.38 -9.79 -23.80
CA LYS A 90 -2.79 -8.62 -24.45
C LYS A 90 -1.27 -8.69 -24.43
N GLY A 91 -0.64 -8.40 -25.57
CA GLY A 91 0.79 -8.09 -25.64
C GLY A 91 1.77 -9.23 -25.34
N ALA A 92 1.31 -10.47 -25.19
CA ALA A 92 2.12 -11.68 -25.02
C ALA A 92 1.37 -12.90 -25.58
N SER A 93 2.11 -13.96 -25.94
CA SER A 93 1.55 -15.20 -26.51
C SER A 93 1.57 -16.35 -25.52
N LYS A 94 0.66 -17.33 -25.71
CA LYS A 94 0.68 -18.58 -24.95
C LYS A 94 2.02 -19.31 -25.15
N GLY A 95 2.58 -19.82 -24.06
CA GLY A 95 3.89 -20.49 -24.02
C GLY A 95 5.09 -19.54 -23.97
N GLU A 96 4.87 -18.22 -24.05
CA GLU A 96 5.94 -17.23 -23.88
C GLU A 96 6.46 -17.24 -22.44
N GLN A 97 7.77 -17.09 -22.27
CA GLN A 97 8.39 -16.92 -20.97
C GLN A 97 8.64 -15.45 -20.70
N LEU A 98 8.13 -14.95 -19.59
CA LEU A 98 8.27 -13.57 -19.16
C LEU A 98 9.02 -13.48 -17.84
N ILE A 99 9.62 -12.31 -17.59
CA ILE A 99 10.30 -12.00 -16.33
C ILE A 99 9.57 -10.83 -15.70
N ILE A 100 9.01 -11.04 -14.51
CA ILE A 100 8.45 -9.97 -13.68
C ILE A 100 9.58 -9.40 -12.82
N TYR A 101 9.84 -8.11 -12.99
CA TYR A 101 10.86 -7.37 -12.26
C TYR A 101 10.25 -6.72 -11.01
N GLN A 102 10.85 -6.98 -9.84
CA GLN A 102 10.46 -6.36 -8.59
C GLN A 102 11.69 -5.87 -7.83
N VAL A 103 11.61 -4.66 -7.28
CA VAL A 103 12.60 -4.16 -6.32
C VAL A 103 12.28 -4.72 -4.94
N GLY A 104 13.31 -5.19 -4.24
CA GLY A 104 13.20 -5.91 -2.97
C GLY A 104 13.43 -7.41 -3.14
N GLY A 105 13.43 -8.13 -2.03
CA GLY A 105 13.75 -9.54 -1.90
C GLY A 105 14.54 -9.81 -0.63
N SER A 106 14.98 -11.06 -0.46
CA SER A 106 15.90 -11.47 0.59
C SER A 106 17.15 -12.07 -0.03
N LEU A 107 18.31 -11.47 0.26
CA LEU A 107 19.60 -11.90 -0.28
C LEU A 107 20.66 -11.83 0.82
N ASN A 108 21.37 -12.94 1.07
CA ASN A 108 22.45 -13.04 2.06
C ASN A 108 22.06 -12.53 3.47
N GLY A 109 20.83 -12.83 3.92
CA GLY A 109 20.32 -12.40 5.22
C GLY A 109 19.82 -10.95 5.28
N ILE A 110 19.97 -10.17 4.20
CA ILE A 110 19.42 -8.82 4.10
C ILE A 110 18.06 -8.91 3.38
N SER A 111 17.01 -8.43 4.03
CA SER A 111 15.67 -8.37 3.44
C SER A 111 15.27 -6.92 3.18
N GLN A 112 14.87 -6.65 1.94
CA GLN A 112 14.32 -5.36 1.51
C GLN A 112 12.93 -5.60 0.95
N TRP A 113 11.94 -4.86 1.43
CA TRP A 113 10.58 -4.98 0.93
C TRP A 113 9.98 -3.61 0.67
N ILE A 114 9.29 -3.48 -0.46
CA ILE A 114 8.48 -2.31 -0.76
C ILE A 114 7.05 -2.63 -0.33
N ALA A 115 6.50 -1.82 0.56
CA ALA A 115 5.12 -1.94 0.99
C ALA A 115 4.18 -1.94 -0.23
N GLY A 116 3.27 -2.91 -0.27
CA GLY A 116 2.33 -3.10 -1.38
C GLY A 116 2.86 -3.90 -2.57
N ASN A 117 4.15 -4.24 -2.67
CA ASN A 117 4.59 -5.13 -3.75
C ASN A 117 3.89 -6.49 -3.68
N HIS A 118 3.54 -7.03 -4.84
CA HIS A 118 3.00 -8.40 -4.94
C HIS A 118 4.03 -9.42 -4.50
N ARG A 119 3.60 -10.47 -3.82
CA ARG A 119 4.41 -11.65 -3.58
C ARG A 119 4.08 -12.69 -4.63
N PHE A 120 5.10 -13.43 -5.06
CA PHE A 120 4.95 -14.56 -5.97
C PHE A 120 5.58 -15.78 -5.31
N ALA A 121 4.97 -16.94 -5.52
CA ALA A 121 5.49 -18.23 -5.08
C ALA A 121 5.65 -19.18 -6.29
N ALA A 122 6.63 -20.09 -6.24
CA ALA A 122 6.78 -21.12 -7.26
C ALA A 122 5.49 -21.97 -7.37
N GLY A 123 5.05 -22.23 -8.59
CA GLY A 123 3.80 -22.94 -8.89
C GLY A 123 2.53 -22.08 -8.76
N GLU A 124 2.64 -20.81 -8.36
CA GLU A 124 1.49 -19.92 -8.27
C GLU A 124 0.91 -19.61 -9.65
N GLU A 125 -0.39 -19.83 -9.81
CA GLU A 125 -1.20 -19.46 -10.97
C GLU A 125 -1.90 -18.10 -10.72
N PHE A 126 -1.74 -17.16 -11.63
CA PHE A 126 -2.26 -15.80 -11.46
C PHE A 126 -2.53 -15.12 -12.80
N LEU A 127 -3.30 -14.03 -12.76
CA LEU A 127 -3.38 -13.08 -13.86
C LEU A 127 -2.61 -11.81 -13.50
N LEU A 128 -1.95 -11.21 -14.48
CA LEU A 128 -1.16 -9.99 -14.30
C LEU A 128 -1.45 -8.97 -15.40
N PHE A 129 -1.67 -7.76 -14.95
CA PHE A 129 -1.67 -6.52 -15.71
C PHE A 129 -0.30 -5.87 -15.51
N GLY A 130 0.42 -5.66 -16.60
CA GLY A 130 1.80 -5.19 -16.56
C GLY A 130 2.14 -4.18 -17.64
N VAL A 131 3.25 -3.49 -17.40
CA VAL A 131 3.88 -2.53 -18.31
C VAL A 131 5.28 -3.04 -18.63
N ARG A 132 5.74 -2.88 -19.87
CA ARG A 132 7.10 -3.31 -20.22
C ARG A 132 8.12 -2.35 -19.62
N TYR A 133 9.17 -2.92 -19.05
CA TYR A 133 10.34 -2.22 -18.55
C TYR A 133 11.57 -2.95 -19.07
N GLU A 134 12.22 -2.37 -20.09
CA GLU A 134 13.27 -3.03 -20.85
C GLU A 134 12.75 -4.37 -21.43
N ASN A 135 13.43 -5.48 -21.16
CA ASN A 135 12.99 -6.83 -21.58
C ASN A 135 12.16 -7.55 -20.51
N MET A 136 11.70 -6.84 -19.49
CA MET A 136 10.96 -7.37 -18.34
C MET A 136 9.59 -6.72 -18.23
N ILE A 137 8.78 -7.24 -17.31
CA ILE A 137 7.46 -6.70 -16.97
C ILE A 137 7.50 -6.18 -15.56
N VAL A 138 6.93 -5.00 -15.34
CA VAL A 138 6.58 -4.51 -14.00
C VAL A 138 5.06 -4.57 -13.83
N SER A 139 4.61 -4.83 -12.59
CA SER A 139 3.19 -4.77 -12.26
C SER A 139 2.63 -3.39 -12.63
N TYR A 140 1.37 -3.36 -13.09
CA TYR A 140 0.64 -2.14 -13.45
C TYR A 140 0.77 -1.02 -12.41
N GLY A 141 0.67 -1.40 -11.14
CA GLY A 141 0.92 -0.53 -10.01
C GLY A 141 1.40 -1.32 -8.79
N VAL A 142 1.84 -0.58 -7.77
CA VAL A 142 2.15 -1.15 -6.46
C VAL A 142 0.83 -1.61 -5.84
N GLY A 143 0.74 -2.88 -5.45
CA GLY A 143 -0.43 -3.43 -4.75
C GLY A 143 -1.68 -3.61 -5.58
N ILE A 144 -1.62 -3.40 -6.89
CA ILE A 144 -2.74 -3.60 -7.82
C ILE A 144 -2.25 -4.25 -9.12
N GLY A 145 -3.16 -4.82 -9.90
CA GLY A 145 -2.85 -5.40 -11.22
C GLY A 145 -2.43 -6.86 -11.19
N LYS A 146 -2.48 -7.54 -10.04
CA LYS A 146 -2.36 -9.00 -9.95
C LYS A 146 -3.70 -9.56 -9.48
N PHE A 147 -4.10 -10.70 -10.03
CA PHE A 147 -5.27 -11.45 -9.58
C PHE A 147 -4.87 -12.90 -9.31
N LYS A 148 -5.27 -13.44 -8.17
CA LYS A 148 -5.09 -14.85 -7.82
C LYS A 148 -6.15 -15.69 -8.52
N VAL A 149 -5.76 -16.85 -9.04
CA VAL A 149 -6.67 -17.88 -9.52
C VAL A 149 -6.84 -18.90 -8.41
N ILE A 150 -8.02 -18.96 -7.81
CA ILE A 150 -8.36 -19.89 -6.73
C ILE A 150 -9.22 -21.00 -7.33
N ARG A 151 -8.77 -22.24 -7.18
CA ARG A 151 -9.49 -23.43 -7.65
C ARG A 151 -9.92 -24.24 -6.44
N ASP A 152 -11.20 -24.51 -6.33
CA ASP A 152 -11.77 -25.36 -5.28
C ASP A 152 -12.89 -26.26 -5.82
N GLU A 153 -13.57 -27.00 -4.94
CA GLU A 153 -14.68 -27.90 -5.30
C GLU A 153 -15.90 -27.16 -5.86
N THR A 154 -16.02 -25.85 -5.59
CA THR A 154 -17.14 -25.01 -6.03
C THR A 154 -16.89 -24.36 -7.38
N GLY A 155 -15.63 -24.25 -7.81
CA GLY A 155 -15.26 -23.76 -9.12
C GLY A 155 -13.92 -23.02 -9.14
N VAL A 156 -13.83 -22.02 -10.03
CA VAL A 156 -12.62 -21.20 -10.20
C VAL A 156 -12.96 -19.74 -9.95
N LEU A 157 -12.35 -19.15 -8.93
CA LEU A 157 -12.48 -17.73 -8.63
C LEU A 157 -11.25 -16.95 -9.10
N VAL A 158 -11.48 -15.74 -9.58
CA VAL A 158 -10.42 -14.76 -9.86
C VAL A 158 -10.57 -13.62 -8.87
N VAL A 159 -9.56 -13.42 -8.02
CA VAL A 159 -9.60 -12.44 -6.93
C VAL A 159 -8.45 -11.47 -7.07
N GLU A 160 -8.74 -10.16 -7.11
CA GLU A 160 -7.70 -9.13 -7.16
C GLU A 160 -6.81 -9.20 -5.91
N ASP A 161 -5.51 -9.28 -6.10
CA ASP A 161 -4.52 -9.30 -5.03
C ASP A 161 -4.22 -7.86 -4.61
N VAL A 162 -5.15 -7.27 -3.86
CA VAL A 162 -4.94 -5.98 -3.21
C VAL A 162 -4.25 -6.24 -1.86
N ASN A 163 -2.94 -5.96 -1.78
CA ASN A 163 -2.17 -6.06 -0.54
C ASN A 163 -2.68 -5.05 0.52
N ASP A 164 -1.95 -4.85 1.62
CA ASP A 164 -2.23 -3.85 2.69
C ASP A 164 -2.11 -2.37 2.23
N VAL A 165 -2.60 -2.04 1.03
CA VAL A 165 -2.59 -0.70 0.45
C VAL A 165 -3.90 0.02 0.76
N VAL A 166 -3.80 1.33 0.96
CA VAL A 166 -4.97 2.22 1.02
C VAL A 166 -5.29 2.67 -0.40
N ALA A 167 -6.50 2.39 -0.86
CA ALA A 167 -6.95 2.80 -2.17
C ALA A 167 -7.46 4.25 -2.15
N ALA A 168 -6.99 5.04 -3.10
CA ALA A 168 -7.56 6.32 -3.47
C ALA A 168 -8.44 6.12 -4.72
N TYR A 169 -9.74 6.20 -4.55
CA TYR A 169 -10.69 6.13 -5.67
C TYR A 169 -10.96 7.54 -6.19
N ARG A 170 -10.77 7.74 -7.49
CA ARG A 170 -11.15 8.99 -8.17
C ARG A 170 -12.56 8.86 -8.73
N GLN A 171 -13.53 9.48 -8.07
CA GLN A 171 -14.84 9.70 -8.68
C GLN A 171 -14.75 10.84 -9.71
N GLN A 172 -15.44 10.71 -10.84
CA GLN A 172 -15.48 11.78 -11.86
C GLN A 172 -16.02 13.08 -11.23
N GLY A 173 -15.19 14.13 -11.22
CA GLY A 173 -15.55 15.46 -10.70
C GLY A 173 -15.65 15.59 -9.18
N GLY A 174 -15.39 14.54 -8.41
CA GLY A 174 -15.49 14.52 -6.95
C GLY A 174 -14.13 14.50 -6.22
N PRO A 175 -14.11 14.70 -4.89
CA PRO A 175 -12.89 14.55 -4.09
C PRO A 175 -12.39 13.09 -4.12
N MET A 176 -11.08 12.88 -3.96
CA MET A 176 -10.55 11.52 -3.82
C MET A 176 -11.03 10.91 -2.51
N LYS A 177 -11.62 9.73 -2.57
CA LYS A 177 -12.03 8.95 -1.39
C LYS A 177 -10.92 7.97 -1.04
N MET A 178 -10.48 7.97 0.21
CA MET A 178 -9.44 7.06 0.71
C MET A 178 -10.09 5.97 1.57
N GLU A 179 -10.02 4.72 1.11
CA GLU A 179 -10.58 3.56 1.81
C GLU A 179 -9.64 2.36 1.65
N PRO A 180 -9.72 1.33 2.51
CA PRO A 180 -9.07 0.05 2.22
C PRO A 180 -9.45 -0.44 0.83
N ALA A 181 -8.48 -0.93 0.07
CA ALA A 181 -8.74 -1.46 -1.26
C ALA A 181 -9.70 -2.67 -1.16
N THR A 182 -10.84 -2.60 -1.85
CA THR A 182 -11.74 -3.74 -1.98
C THR A 182 -11.31 -4.63 -3.15
N PRO A 183 -10.99 -5.92 -2.91
CA PRO A 183 -10.67 -6.85 -3.98
C PRO A 183 -11.85 -7.00 -4.95
N ARG A 184 -11.58 -6.97 -6.26
CA ARG A 184 -12.56 -7.46 -7.26
C ARG A 184 -12.57 -8.98 -7.25
N VAL A 185 -13.76 -9.55 -7.43
CA VAL A 185 -13.97 -11.00 -7.49
C VAL A 185 -14.78 -11.35 -8.72
N PHE A 186 -14.32 -12.35 -9.47
CA PHE A 186 -15.02 -12.94 -10.60
C PHE A 186 -15.18 -14.44 -10.37
N THR A 187 -16.32 -14.99 -10.79
CA THR A 187 -16.74 -16.36 -10.50
C THR A 187 -16.28 -17.39 -11.54
N ALA A 188 -15.65 -16.94 -12.62
CA ALA A 188 -15.12 -17.81 -13.66
C ALA A 188 -13.88 -17.18 -14.30
N LEU A 189 -12.86 -18.01 -14.52
CA LEU A 189 -11.61 -17.59 -15.15
C LEU A 189 -11.80 -17.24 -16.64
N ASP A 190 -12.62 -18.01 -17.36
CA ASP A 190 -12.80 -17.80 -18.80
C ASP A 190 -13.63 -16.55 -19.08
N ASP A 191 -14.71 -16.31 -18.33
CA ASP A 191 -15.49 -15.07 -18.38
C ASP A 191 -14.61 -13.84 -18.10
N PHE A 192 -13.70 -13.93 -17.13
CA PHE A 192 -12.75 -12.84 -16.85
C PHE A 192 -11.83 -12.57 -18.03
N LYS A 193 -11.28 -13.62 -18.65
CA LYS A 193 -10.39 -13.47 -19.82
C LYS A 193 -11.14 -12.91 -21.02
N GLU A 194 -12.36 -13.35 -21.28
CA GLU A 194 -13.21 -12.83 -22.35
C GLU A 194 -13.49 -11.34 -22.13
N LEU A 195 -13.91 -10.94 -20.93
CA LEU A 195 -14.10 -9.53 -20.57
C LEU A 195 -12.84 -8.69 -20.83
N VAL A 196 -11.67 -9.18 -20.43
CA VAL A 196 -10.40 -8.47 -20.64
C VAL A 196 -10.06 -8.36 -22.13
N ARG A 197 -10.29 -9.41 -22.93
CA ARG A 197 -10.06 -9.37 -24.38
C ARG A 197 -10.99 -8.40 -25.08
N ASP A 198 -12.27 -8.40 -24.70
CA ASP A 198 -13.26 -7.48 -25.24
C ASP A 198 -12.83 -6.04 -25.00
N ILE A 199 -12.48 -5.71 -23.75
CA ILE A 199 -11.94 -4.40 -23.40
C ILE A 199 -10.68 -4.08 -24.20
N ALA A 200 -9.73 -5.02 -24.31
CA ALA A 200 -8.46 -4.80 -25.00
C ALA A 200 -8.61 -4.61 -26.52
N SER A 201 -9.68 -5.16 -27.11
CA SER A 201 -9.99 -5.01 -28.54
C SER A 201 -10.50 -3.62 -28.92
N VAL A 202 -11.06 -2.88 -27.95
CA VAL A 202 -11.53 -1.51 -28.16
C VAL A 202 -10.32 -0.59 -28.28
N PRO A 203 -10.16 0.17 -29.39
CA PRO A 203 -9.08 1.13 -29.51
C PRO A 203 -9.16 2.14 -28.37
N ALA A 204 -8.03 2.39 -27.70
CA ALA A 204 -7.94 3.33 -26.60
C ALA A 204 -8.56 4.68 -27.03
N GLN A 205 -9.60 5.12 -26.32
CA GLN A 205 -10.20 6.42 -26.61
C GLN A 205 -9.12 7.50 -26.49
N PRO A 206 -8.97 8.40 -27.48
CA PRO A 206 -8.01 9.49 -27.37
C PRO A 206 -8.33 10.29 -26.12
N LYS A 207 -7.32 10.44 -25.24
CA LYS A 207 -7.38 11.22 -24.00
C LYS A 207 -8.22 12.48 -24.20
N LEU A 208 -9.33 12.60 -23.47
CA LEU A 208 -9.81 13.93 -23.11
C LEU A 208 -8.65 14.62 -22.39
N LEU A 209 -8.08 15.61 -23.07
CA LEU A 209 -7.03 16.49 -22.58
C LEU A 209 -7.44 17.00 -21.19
N THR A 210 -6.80 16.51 -20.13
CA THR A 210 -6.77 17.27 -18.89
C THR A 210 -6.09 18.62 -19.19
N PRO A 211 -6.66 19.75 -18.76
CA PRO A 211 -6.02 21.04 -18.97
C PRO A 211 -4.69 21.07 -18.23
N ASN A 212 -3.61 21.01 -19.02
CA ASN A 212 -2.29 21.59 -18.79
C ASN A 212 -1.90 21.81 -17.31
N LEU A 213 -1.54 20.73 -16.61
CA LEU A 213 -0.70 20.86 -15.42
C LEU A 213 0.68 21.30 -15.90
N LYS A 214 0.92 22.62 -15.95
CA LYS A 214 2.26 23.18 -16.06
C LYS A 214 3.12 22.50 -15.00
N VAL A 215 4.08 21.69 -15.46
CA VAL A 215 5.15 21.16 -14.63
C VAL A 215 5.86 22.38 -14.03
N ILE A 216 5.57 22.70 -12.78
CA ILE A 216 6.28 23.74 -12.05
C ILE A 216 7.71 23.22 -11.89
N ASN A 217 8.65 23.85 -12.60
CA ASN A 217 10.06 23.55 -12.50
C ASN A 217 10.49 23.71 -11.03
N PRO A 218 10.98 22.67 -10.34
CA PRO A 218 11.35 22.74 -8.93
C PRO A 218 12.49 23.73 -8.65
N LYS A 219 13.24 24.17 -9.67
CA LYS A 219 14.23 25.26 -9.55
C LYS A 219 13.63 26.67 -9.44
N ALA A 220 12.32 26.83 -9.67
CA ALA A 220 11.62 28.13 -9.57
C ALA A 220 11.08 28.42 -8.16
N LEU A 221 11.17 27.48 -7.21
CA LEU A 221 10.80 27.71 -5.83
C LEU A 221 11.90 28.51 -5.12
N LYS A 222 11.77 29.84 -5.07
CA LYS A 222 12.51 30.66 -4.11
C LYS A 222 12.20 30.15 -2.69
N PRO A 223 13.20 29.99 -1.80
CA PRO A 223 12.94 29.57 -0.44
C PRO A 223 12.07 30.62 0.27
N LEU A 224 10.86 30.23 0.66
CA LEU A 224 10.02 31.00 1.58
C LEU A 224 10.63 30.93 2.99
N ARG A 225 11.67 31.72 3.21
CA ARG A 225 12.05 32.19 4.54
C ARG A 225 11.93 33.71 4.54
N GLN A 226 10.71 34.19 4.77
CA GLN A 226 10.55 35.49 5.41
C GLN A 226 10.37 35.22 6.91
N PRO A 227 11.16 35.85 7.79
CA PRO A 227 10.90 35.78 9.22
C PRO A 227 9.54 36.43 9.50
N MET A 228 8.67 35.72 10.22
CA MET A 228 7.39 36.25 10.71
C MET A 228 7.65 37.54 11.49
N LYS A 229 7.07 38.63 11.01
CA LYS A 229 7.00 39.90 11.74
C LYS A 229 6.09 39.66 12.97
N PRO A 230 6.52 40.03 14.19
CA PRO A 230 5.69 39.82 15.37
C PRO A 230 4.37 40.60 15.24
N ALA A 231 3.28 39.93 15.61
CA ALA A 231 1.92 40.47 15.54
C ALA A 231 1.80 41.74 16.38
N GLN A 232 1.25 42.80 15.80
CA GLN A 232 0.90 44.01 16.54
C GLN A 232 -0.32 43.71 17.44
N PRO A 233 -0.33 44.18 18.69
CA PRO A 233 -1.47 44.00 19.58
C PRO A 233 -2.70 44.75 19.05
N MET A 234 -3.83 44.05 19.01
CA MET A 234 -5.12 44.58 18.57
C MET A 234 -5.58 45.73 19.48
N GLN A 235 -5.93 46.87 18.87
CA GLN A 235 -6.62 47.96 19.57
C GLN A 235 -8.09 47.56 19.81
N PRO A 236 -8.65 47.86 21.00
CA PRO A 236 -10.05 47.58 21.29
C PRO A 236 -10.99 48.49 20.50
N LEU A 237 -12.05 47.89 19.95
CA LEU A 237 -13.12 48.58 19.24
C LEU A 237 -13.89 49.51 20.19
N SER A 238 -14.09 50.76 19.76
CA SER A 238 -14.86 51.77 20.50
C SER A 238 -16.37 51.48 20.40
N PRO A 239 -17.16 51.68 21.47
CA PRO A 239 -18.60 51.43 21.45
C PRO A 239 -19.36 52.53 20.70
N THR A 240 -20.22 52.10 19.79
CA THR A 240 -21.22 52.91 19.08
C THR A 240 -22.19 53.54 20.08
N LYS A 241 -22.32 54.87 20.07
CA LYS A 241 -23.35 55.59 20.83
C LYS A 241 -24.73 55.33 20.21
N LEU A 242 -25.70 55.04 21.07
CA LEU A 242 -27.15 55.06 20.82
C LEU A 242 -27.64 56.50 20.61
#